data_AF-A0A914DDB3-F1
#
_entry.id   AF-A0A914DDB3-F1
#
_cell.length_a   1.000
_cell.length_b   1.000
_cell.length_c   1.000
_cell.angle_alpha   90.00
_cell.angle_beta   90.00
_cell.angle_gamma   90.00
#
_symmetry.space_group_name_H-M   'P 1'
#
loop_
_entity.id
_entity.type
_entity.pdbx_description
1 polymer ?
#
loop_
_entity_poly.entity_id
_entity_poly.type
_entity_poly.pdbx_seq_one_letter_code
_entity_poly.pdbx_strand_id
1 'polypeptide(L)'
;FILYKNTWPLFDHLEKHYASILHFGTAFDDHRLLHDEYTAVDFENPNLRMKDMDPEQFAKMIPLWMPVKDKFVKFLMNPMKSLQLTHYEMTYLLAQILWTVQ
;
A
#
# COMPACT_ATOMS: atom_id res chain seq x y z
N PHE A 1 18.33 -0.57 15.30
CA PHE A 1 18.50 -1.40 14.10
C PHE A 1 17.41 -2.48 13.96
N ILE A 2 17.10 -3.26 15.01
CA ILE A 2 16.05 -4.30 14.98
C ILE A 2 14.65 -3.71 14.75
N LEU A 3 14.27 -2.67 15.52
CA LEU A 3 13.02 -1.91 15.34
C LEU A 3 12.81 -1.51 13.88
N TYR A 4 13.76 -0.75 13.32
CA TYR A 4 13.70 -0.28 11.94
C TYR A 4 13.57 -1.43 10.93
N LYS A 5 14.36 -2.50 11.06
CA LYS A 5 14.34 -3.63 10.11
C LYS A 5 12.98 -4.35 10.10
N ASN A 6 12.31 -4.42 11.25
CA ASN A 6 11.05 -5.13 11.40
C ASN A 6 9.82 -4.27 11.05
N THR A 7 9.89 -2.95 11.27
CA THR A 7 8.74 -2.06 11.04
C THR A 7 8.79 -1.34 9.69
N TRP A 8 9.97 -1.18 9.08
CA TRP A 8 10.14 -0.40 7.86
C TRP A 8 9.23 -0.83 6.70
N PRO A 9 9.08 -2.13 6.37
CA PRO A 9 8.19 -2.53 5.28
C PRO A 9 6.73 -2.15 5.54
N LEU A 10 6.27 -2.27 6.80
CA LEU A 10 4.92 -1.89 7.18
C LEU A 10 4.74 -0.37 7.08
N PHE A 11 5.76 0.40 7.47
CA PHE A 11 5.73 1.87 7.40
C PHE A 11 5.67 2.38 5.98
N ASP A 12 6.52 1.84 5.10
CA ASP A 12 6.51 2.16 3.68
C ASP A 12 5.13 1.93 3.05
N HIS A 13 4.50 0.78 3.36
CA HIS A 13 3.15 0.51 2.88
C HIS A 13 2.12 1.49 3.47
N LEU A 14 2.12 1.70 4.78
CA LEU A 14 1.19 2.59 5.47
C LEU A 14 1.26 4.02 4.94
N GLU A 15 2.47 4.55 4.81
CA GLU A 15 2.74 5.90 4.29
C GLU A 15 2.28 6.04 2.84
N LYS A 16 2.61 5.07 1.96
CA LYS A 16 2.17 5.11 0.56
C LYS A 16 0.66 5.09 0.41
N HIS A 17 -0.05 4.25 1.16
CA HIS A 17 -1.51 4.20 1.12
C HIS A 17 -2.10 5.52 1.62
N TYR A 18 -1.58 6.04 2.73
CA TYR A 18 -2.02 7.31 3.29
C TYR A 18 -1.80 8.48 2.32
N ALA A 19 -0.60 8.62 1.77
CA ALA A 19 -0.26 9.64 0.79
C ALA A 19 -1.13 9.54 -0.47
N SER A 20 -1.43 8.33 -0.93
CA SER A 20 -2.30 8.10 -2.09
C SER A 20 -3.73 8.57 -1.83
N ILE A 21 -4.26 8.30 -0.63
CA ILE A 21 -5.59 8.78 -0.24
C ILE A 21 -5.62 10.30 -0.11
N LEU A 22 -4.58 10.92 0.45
CA LEU A 22 -4.48 12.38 0.48
C LEU A 22 -4.41 13.01 -0.91
N HIS A 23 -3.70 12.37 -1.84
CA HIS A 23 -3.50 12.88 -3.19
C HIS A 23 -4.75 12.72 -4.08
N PHE A 24 -5.35 11.52 -4.09
CA PHE A 24 -6.50 11.21 -4.93
C PHE A 24 -7.85 11.49 -4.26
N GLY A 25 -7.87 11.68 -2.94
CA GLY A 25 -9.08 11.88 -2.14
C GLY A 25 -9.66 10.58 -1.59
N THR A 26 -10.93 10.58 -1.18
CA THR A 26 -11.59 9.38 -0.62
C THR A 26 -12.73 8.87 -1.49
N ALA A 27 -13.16 9.69 -2.46
CA ALA A 27 -14.34 9.45 -3.29
C ALA A 27 -14.07 8.67 -4.59
N PHE A 28 -12.84 8.18 -4.79
CA PHE A 28 -12.52 7.38 -5.96
C PHE A 28 -12.82 5.90 -5.71
N ASP A 29 -13.54 5.27 -6.64
CA ASP A 29 -13.97 3.86 -6.55
C ASP A 29 -12.83 2.87 -6.79
N ASP A 30 -11.72 3.32 -7.37
CA ASP A 30 -10.58 2.47 -7.67
C ASP A 30 -9.55 2.41 -6.52
N HIS A 31 -8.53 1.56 -6.72
CA HIS A 31 -7.43 1.41 -5.78
C HIS A 31 -6.15 1.84 -6.48
N ARG A 32 -5.87 3.15 -6.49
CA ARG A 32 -4.60 3.69 -6.99
C ARG A 32 -3.64 3.94 -5.86
N LEU A 33 -2.38 3.59 -6.10
CA LEU A 33 -1.27 3.81 -5.18
C LEU A 33 -0.18 4.63 -5.87
N LEU A 34 0.25 5.71 -5.22
CA LEU A 34 1.45 6.44 -5.60
C LEU A 34 2.66 5.51 -5.45
N HIS A 35 3.42 5.38 -6.52
CA HIS A 35 4.73 4.73 -6.50
C HIS A 35 5.83 5.76 -6.19
N ASP A 36 5.71 6.94 -6.80
CA ASP A 36 6.53 8.13 -6.55
C ASP A 36 5.70 9.42 -6.75
N GLU A 37 6.35 10.58 -6.78
CA GLU A 37 5.70 11.89 -6.95
C GLU A 37 5.02 12.08 -8.31
N TYR A 38 5.36 11.27 -9.31
CA TYR A 38 4.96 11.42 -10.71
C TYR A 38 4.18 10.21 -11.24
N THR A 39 4.25 9.07 -10.56
CA THR A 39 3.70 7.80 -11.03
C THR A 39 2.77 7.17 -9.99
N ALA A 40 1.62 6.72 -10.48
CA ALA A 40 0.67 5.92 -9.72
C ALA A 40 0.41 4.60 -10.44
N VAL A 41 0.17 3.57 -9.65
CA VAL A 41 -0.15 2.22 -10.09
C VAL A 41 -1.61 1.95 -9.77
N ASP A 42 -2.35 1.50 -10.77
CA ASP A 42 -3.66 0.88 -10.57
C ASP A 42 -3.45 -0.51 -9.94
N PHE A 43 -3.87 -0.65 -8.70
CA PHE A 43 -3.76 -1.89 -7.96
C PHE A 43 -4.79 -2.92 -8.42
N GLU A 44 -5.93 -2.51 -9.00
CA GLU A 44 -6.93 -3.44 -9.53
C GLU A 44 -6.52 -4.04 -10.86
N ASN A 45 -5.84 -3.25 -11.69
CA ASN A 45 -5.38 -3.68 -13.00
C ASN A 45 -3.89 -3.39 -13.18
N PRO A 46 -3.02 -4.10 -12.45
CA PRO A 46 -1.59 -3.95 -12.60
C PRO A 46 -1.21 -4.51 -13.97
N ASN A 47 -1.20 -3.64 -15.00
CA ASN A 47 -0.48 -3.85 -16.25
C ASN A 47 1.04 -3.78 -15.99
N LEU A 48 1.51 -4.49 -14.95
CA LEU A 48 2.89 -4.60 -14.54
C LEU A 48 3.61 -5.51 -15.53
N ARG A 49 3.98 -4.98 -16.68
CA ARG A 49 4.94 -5.68 -17.54
C ARG A 49 6.33 -5.50 -16.95
N MET A 50 6.82 -6.52 -16.25
CA MET A 50 8.22 -6.54 -15.85
C MET A 50 9.06 -6.61 -17.12
N LYS A 51 9.93 -5.61 -17.30
CA LYS A 51 10.87 -5.58 -18.42
C LYS A 51 11.70 -6.87 -18.36
N ASP A 52 11.78 -7.56 -19.50
CA ASP A 52 12.52 -8.81 -19.69
C ASP A 52 11.94 -10.05 -18.98
N MET A 53 10.69 -10.01 -18.48
CA MET A 53 9.99 -11.19 -17.98
C MET A 53 9.14 -11.85 -19.07
N ASP A 54 9.28 -13.16 -19.19
CA ASP A 54 8.45 -13.96 -20.09
C ASP A 54 6.97 -13.95 -19.66
N PRO A 55 6.01 -13.77 -20.59
CA PRO A 55 4.59 -13.72 -20.25
C PRO A 55 4.07 -14.96 -19.51
N GLU A 56 4.62 -16.15 -19.76
CA GLU A 56 4.21 -17.37 -19.07
C GLU A 56 4.67 -17.37 -17.60
N GLN A 57 5.88 -16.85 -17.34
CA GLN A 57 6.37 -16.65 -15.98
C GLN A 57 5.56 -15.60 -15.23
N PHE A 58 5.23 -14.50 -15.89
CA PHE A 58 4.38 -13.45 -15.32
C PHE A 58 2.99 -14.00 -14.95
N ALA A 59 2.36 -14.78 -15.83
CA ALA A 59 1.07 -15.40 -15.57
C ALA A 59 1.07 -16.33 -14.34
N LYS A 60 2.21 -16.99 -14.04
CA LYS A 60 2.38 -17.80 -12.83
C LYS A 60 2.59 -16.98 -11.57
N MET A 61 3.10 -15.75 -11.69
CA MET A 61 3.34 -14.85 -10.56
C MET A 61 2.09 -14.08 -10.12
N ILE A 62 1.22 -13.68 -11.04
CA ILE A 62 0.00 -12.90 -10.73
C ILE A 62 -0.82 -13.53 -9.58
N PRO A 63 -1.12 -14.85 -9.59
CA PRO A 63 -1.93 -15.47 -8.53
C PRO A 63 -1.27 -15.43 -7.15
N LEU A 64 0.05 -15.26 -7.06
CA LEU A 64 0.77 -15.14 -5.79
C LEU A 64 0.61 -13.74 -5.17
N TRP A 65 0.48 -12.72 -6.02
CA TRP A 65 0.35 -11.33 -5.62
C TRP A 65 -1.09 -10.92 -5.32
N MET A 66 -2.07 -11.46 -6.05
CA MET A 66 -3.49 -11.09 -5.91
C MET A 66 -4.04 -11.23 -4.49
N PRO A 67 -3.77 -12.31 -3.72
CA PRO A 67 -4.28 -12.44 -2.36
C PRO A 67 -3.67 -11.41 -1.39
N VAL A 68 -2.42 -11.02 -1.61
CA VAL A 68 -1.74 -10.00 -0.81
C VAL A 68 -2.35 -8.63 -1.11
N LYS A 69 -2.57 -8.34 -2.39
CA LYS A 69 -3.26 -7.13 -2.87
C LYS A 69 -4.64 -6.99 -2.23
N ASP A 70 -5.48 -8.03 -2.30
CA ASP A 70 -6.84 -7.99 -1.75
C ASP A 70 -6.85 -7.76 -0.24
N LYS A 71 -5.87 -8.30 0.49
CA LYS A 71 -5.71 -8.02 1.93
C LYS A 71 -5.38 -6.55 2.18
N PHE A 72 -4.46 -5.95 1.44
CA PHE A 72 -4.13 -4.52 1.61
C PHE A 72 -5.33 -3.63 1.31
N VAL A 73 -6.06 -3.90 0.23
CA VAL A 73 -7.28 -3.17 -0.11
C VAL A 73 -8.31 -3.27 1.02
N LYS A 74 -8.63 -4.50 1.45
CA LYS A 74 -9.70 -4.76 2.42
C LYS A 74 -9.37 -4.24 3.82
N PHE A 75 -8.13 -4.43 4.28
CA PHE A 75 -7.76 -4.18 5.68
C PHE A 75 -6.97 -2.90 5.89
N LEU A 76 -6.52 -2.22 4.83
CA LEU A 76 -5.75 -0.99 4.92
C LEU A 76 -6.42 0.16 4.16
N MET A 77 -6.53 0.04 2.84
CA MET A 77 -6.93 1.16 2.00
C MET A 77 -8.38 1.59 2.24
N ASN A 78 -9.32 0.63 2.27
CA ASN A 78 -10.73 0.93 2.51
C ASN A 78 -11.00 1.48 3.91
N PRO A 79 -10.43 0.90 4.99
CA PRO A 79 -10.51 1.50 6.31
C PRO A 79 -9.96 2.92 6.36
N MET A 80 -8.79 3.19 5.77
CA MET A 80 -8.20 4.52 5.74
C MET A 80 -9.08 5.54 5.00
N LYS A 81 -9.67 5.15 3.85
CA LYS A 81 -10.63 5.99 3.11
C LYS A 81 -11.88 6.30 3.94
N SER A 82 -12.41 5.29 4.64
CA SER A 82 -13.61 5.41 5.46
C SER A 82 -13.39 6.29 6.70
N LEU A 83 -12.25 6.09 7.38
CA LEU A 83 -11.89 6.82 8.60
C LEU A 83 -11.40 8.24 8.33
N GLN A 84 -10.90 8.51 7.11
CA GLN A 84 -10.35 9.81 6.72
C GLN A 84 -9.30 10.32 7.72
N LEU A 85 -8.34 9.45 8.03
CA LEU A 85 -7.34 9.71 9.05
C LEU A 85 -6.65 11.07 8.83
N THR A 86 -6.63 11.88 9.86
CA THR A 86 -5.82 13.10 9.89
C THR A 86 -4.34 12.73 9.98
N HIS A 87 -3.48 13.70 9.66
CA HIS A 87 -2.03 13.51 9.78
C HIS A 87 -1.60 13.15 11.22
N TYR A 88 -2.28 13.72 12.22
CA TYR A 88 -2.04 13.42 13.62
C TYR A 88 -2.40 11.96 13.96
N GLU A 89 -3.59 11.50 13.57
CA GLU A 89 -4.02 10.11 13.83
C GLU A 89 -3.10 9.10 13.14
N MET A 90 -2.65 9.40 11.92
CA MET A 90 -1.69 8.56 11.21
C MET A 90 -0.34 8.50 11.96
N THR A 91 0.14 9.63 12.46
CA THR A 91 1.39 9.71 13.23
C THR A 91 1.28 8.90 14.54
N TYR A 92 0.16 8.99 15.24
CA TYR A 92 -0.09 8.20 16.45
C TYR A 92 -0.16 6.70 16.18
N LEU A 93 -0.76 6.29 15.05
CA LEU A 93 -0.78 4.88 14.65
C LEU A 93 0.64 4.35 14.37
N LEU A 94 1.44 5.10 13.62
CA LEU A 94 2.84 4.74 13.35
C LEU A 94 3.65 4.66 14.63
N ALA A 95 3.51 5.64 15.53
CA ALA A 95 4.09 5.58 16.86
C ALA A 95 3.69 4.27 17.54
N GLN A 96 2.40 3.99 17.70
CA GLN A 96 1.93 2.78 18.38
C GLN A 96 2.56 1.51 17.81
N ILE A 97 2.70 1.38 16.48
CA ILE A 97 3.37 0.25 15.84
C ILE A 97 4.84 0.13 16.28
N LEU A 98 5.60 1.24 16.36
CA LEU A 98 6.98 1.21 16.89
C LEU A 98 7.03 0.62 18.30
N TRP A 99 6.07 0.99 19.15
CA TRP A 99 5.98 0.51 20.53
C TRP A 99 5.52 -0.95 20.66
N THR A 100 4.99 -1.57 19.60
CA THR A 100 4.62 -3.01 19.60
C THR A 100 5.79 -3.96 19.36
N VAL A 101 6.90 -3.46 18.81
CA VAL A 101 8.10 -4.26 18.58
C VAL A 101 8.96 -4.23 19.85
N GLN A 102 8.68 -5.17 20.75
CA GLN A 102 9.50 -5.47 21.94
C GLN A 102 10.51 -6.57 21.66
#